data_AF-A0A921IK93-F1
#
_entry.id   AF-A0A921IK93-F1
#
_cell.length_a   1.000
_cell.length_b   1.000
_cell.length_c   1.000
_cell.angle_alpha   90.00
_cell.angle_beta   90.00
_cell.angle_gamma   90.00
#
_symmetry.space_group_name_H-M   'P 1'
#
loop_
_entity.id
_entity.type
_entity.pdbx_description
1 polymer ?
#
loop_
_entity_poly.entity_id
_entity_poly.type
_entity_poly.pdbx_seq_one_letter_code
_entity_poly.pdbx_strand_id
1 'polypeptide(L)'
;MANNQTPEKQSAFKELVLPVIVLVVICLVCSALLAVLNDVTAPIIEENTKAETLAAYLSVLPEGTTEGDLTEVEGIDPAAGDVQGAVTTSAGAAAVKAASSGYSGKDVTVYVAFDANGTITNISVDASTQTTGIGSKVADD
;
A
#
# COMPACT_ATOMS: atom_id res chain seq x y z
N MET A 1 64.84 16.98 6.80
CA MET A 1 63.61 16.16 6.70
C MET A 1 63.05 15.96 8.10
N ALA A 2 62.20 16.86 8.59
CA ALA A 2 61.39 16.64 9.78
C ALA A 2 60.09 17.45 9.61
N ASN A 3 59.05 16.73 9.22
CA ASN A 3 57.70 17.24 9.05
C ASN A 3 57.03 17.31 10.43
N ASN A 4 57.18 18.44 11.12
CA ASN A 4 56.52 18.66 12.41
C ASN A 4 55.13 19.26 12.16
N GLN A 5 54.09 18.43 12.23
CA GLN A 5 52.71 18.92 12.32
C GLN A 5 52.44 19.47 13.72
N THR A 6 51.99 20.73 13.79
CA THR A 6 51.64 21.51 14.98
C THR A 6 50.46 20.88 15.76
N PRO A 7 50.49 20.84 17.12
CA PRO A 7 49.48 20.17 17.96
C PRO A 7 48.04 20.73 17.88
N GLU A 8 47.84 21.95 17.38
CA GLU A 8 46.50 22.56 17.23
C GLU A 8 45.63 21.84 16.18
N LYS A 9 46.25 21.35 15.10
CA LYS A 9 45.54 20.71 13.98
C LYS A 9 44.95 19.36 14.35
N GLN A 10 45.50 18.70 15.38
CA GLN A 10 45.00 17.42 15.87
C GLN A 10 43.74 17.57 16.73
N SER A 11 43.59 18.70 17.45
CA SER A 11 42.44 18.95 18.35
C SER A 11 41.16 19.21 17.55
N ALA A 12 41.19 20.13 16.59
CA ALA A 12 40.03 20.44 15.74
C ALA A 12 39.58 19.21 14.91
N PHE A 13 40.52 18.37 14.48
CA PHE A 13 40.20 17.16 13.72
C PHE A 13 39.56 16.06 14.60
N LYS A 14 39.99 15.91 15.85
CA LYS A 14 39.38 14.95 16.79
C LYS A 14 38.07 15.44 17.41
N GLU A 15 37.90 16.74 17.62
CA GLU A 15 36.68 17.30 18.25
C GLU A 15 35.57 17.62 17.25
N LEU A 16 35.89 17.97 16.00
CA LEU A 16 34.89 18.35 14.99
C LEU A 16 34.80 17.34 13.83
N VAL A 17 35.94 16.88 13.31
CA VAL A 17 35.95 16.03 12.10
C VAL A 17 35.63 14.57 12.44
N LEU A 18 36.12 14.05 13.57
CA LEU A 18 35.83 12.68 14.02
C LEU A 18 34.33 12.44 14.26
N PRO A 19 33.58 13.31 14.98
CA PRO A 19 32.13 13.11 15.17
C PRO A 19 31.34 13.21 13.86
N VAL A 20 31.74 14.11 12.95
CA VAL A 20 31.09 14.25 11.64
C VAL A 20 31.28 12.99 10.78
N ILE A 21 32.49 12.42 10.77
CA ILE A 21 32.74 11.16 10.05
C ILE A 21 31.91 10.02 10.66
N VAL A 22 31.88 9.90 11.99
CA VAL A 22 31.08 8.88 12.68
C VAL A 22 29.60 9.03 12.35
N LEU A 23 29.08 10.26 12.33
CA LEU A 23 27.69 10.54 11.94
C LEU A 23 27.41 10.12 10.49
N VAL A 24 28.28 10.48 9.54
CA VAL A 24 28.12 10.09 8.12
C VAL A 24 28.11 8.58 7.96
N VAL A 25 28.96 7.87 8.68
CA VAL A 25 28.99 6.39 8.66
C VAL A 25 27.69 5.81 9.23
N ILE A 26 27.21 6.32 10.37
CA ILE A 26 25.94 5.86 10.95
C ILE A 26 24.77 6.15 9.99
N CYS A 27 24.73 7.34 9.39
CA CYS A 27 23.72 7.68 8.39
C CYS A 27 23.75 6.71 7.21
N LEU A 28 24.94 6.37 6.69
CA LEU A 28 25.09 5.43 5.59
C LEU A 28 24.58 4.04 5.98
N VAL A 29 24.92 3.56 7.19
CA VAL A 29 24.44 2.28 7.70
C VAL A 29 22.91 2.28 7.87
N CYS A 30 22.34 3.33 8.47
CA CYS A 30 20.89 3.47 8.63
C CYS A 30 20.16 3.48 7.29
N SER A 31 20.65 4.22 6.29
CA SER A 31 20.07 4.24 4.95
C SER A 31 20.16 2.88 4.26
N ALA A 32 21.29 2.18 4.37
CA ALA A 32 21.45 0.83 3.81
C ALA A 32 20.48 -0.16 4.45
N LEU A 33 20.31 -0.11 5.78
CA LEU A 33 19.35 -0.97 6.49
C LEU A 33 17.90 -0.67 6.09
N LEU A 34 17.53 0.62 6.00
CA LEU A 34 16.19 1.01 5.55
C LEU A 34 15.93 0.59 4.10
N ALA A 35 16.95 0.65 3.22
CA ALA A 35 16.83 0.19 1.84
C ALA A 35 16.56 -1.32 1.77
N VAL A 36 17.31 -2.14 2.51
CA VAL A 36 17.07 -3.59 2.58
C VAL A 36 15.72 -3.90 3.19
N LEU A 37 15.32 -3.21 4.27
CA LEU A 37 14.00 -3.39 4.86
C LEU A 37 12.89 -3.03 3.88
N ASN A 38 13.01 -1.93 3.14
CA ASN A 38 12.05 -1.56 2.10
C ASN A 38 11.98 -2.61 1.00
N ASP A 39 13.12 -3.14 0.55
CA ASP A 39 13.20 -4.14 -0.51
C ASP A 39 12.58 -5.48 -0.11
N VAL A 40 12.71 -5.89 1.16
CA VAL A 40 12.07 -7.11 1.68
C VAL A 40 10.61 -6.90 2.04
N THR A 41 10.26 -5.70 2.53
CA THR A 41 8.90 -5.40 3.02
C THR A 41 7.94 -5.11 1.87
N ALA A 42 8.40 -4.43 0.81
CA ALA A 42 7.58 -4.11 -0.36
C ALA A 42 6.86 -5.32 -0.98
N PRO A 43 7.54 -6.45 -1.32
CA PRO A 43 6.88 -7.60 -1.92
C PRO A 43 5.90 -8.28 -0.95
N ILE A 44 6.21 -8.29 0.35
CA ILE A 44 5.33 -8.88 1.37
C ILE A 44 4.04 -8.05 1.51
N ILE A 45 4.15 -6.72 1.50
CA ILE A 45 2.96 -5.85 1.52
C ILE A 45 2.14 -6.09 0.25
N GLU A 46 2.78 -6.15 -0.91
CA GLU A 46 2.09 -6.35 -2.18
C GLU A 46 1.31 -7.68 -2.21
N GLU A 47 1.92 -8.77 -1.75
CA GLU A 47 1.26 -10.09 -1.65
C GLU A 47 0.07 -10.05 -0.69
N ASN A 48 0.24 -9.46 0.50
CA ASN A 48 -0.84 -9.33 1.48
C ASN A 48 -1.99 -8.45 0.94
N THR A 49 -1.68 -7.33 0.29
CA THR A 49 -2.68 -6.44 -0.31
C THR A 49 -3.44 -7.13 -1.44
N LYS A 50 -2.78 -7.99 -2.24
CA LYS A 50 -3.44 -8.82 -3.25
C LYS A 50 -4.38 -9.84 -2.61
N ALA A 51 -3.92 -10.56 -1.59
CA ALA A 51 -4.74 -11.53 -0.87
C ALA A 51 -5.97 -10.88 -0.21
N GLU A 52 -5.80 -9.71 0.41
CA GLU A 52 -6.90 -8.95 1.00
C GLU A 52 -7.89 -8.44 -0.05
N THR A 53 -7.39 -7.94 -1.18
CA THR A 53 -8.23 -7.50 -2.30
C THR A 53 -9.04 -8.67 -2.88
N LEU A 54 -8.43 -9.84 -2.99
CA LEU A 54 -9.08 -11.06 -3.45
C LEU A 54 -10.18 -11.51 -2.50
N ALA A 55 -9.88 -11.55 -1.19
CA ALA A 55 -10.87 -11.85 -0.16
C ALA A 55 -12.05 -10.85 -0.19
N ALA A 56 -11.78 -9.58 -0.42
CA ALA A 56 -12.82 -8.56 -0.56
C ALA A 56 -13.68 -8.77 -1.80
N TYR A 57 -13.12 -9.15 -2.95
CA TYR A 57 -13.91 -9.53 -4.13
C TYR A 57 -14.82 -10.74 -3.86
N LEU A 58 -14.31 -11.78 -3.20
CA LEU A 58 -15.11 -12.95 -2.85
C LEU A 58 -16.21 -12.62 -1.84
N SER A 59 -16.01 -11.63 -0.97
CA SER A 59 -17.02 -11.20 0.01
C SER A 59 -18.26 -10.58 -0.62
N VAL A 60 -18.12 -9.98 -1.82
CA VAL A 60 -19.23 -9.35 -2.54
C VAL A 60 -19.83 -10.24 -3.63
N LEU A 61 -19.07 -11.20 -4.14
CA LEU A 61 -19.55 -12.15 -5.14
C LEU A 61 -20.48 -13.21 -4.52
N PRO A 62 -21.29 -13.91 -5.34
CA PRO A 62 -22.20 -14.95 -4.85
C PRO A 62 -21.49 -16.04 -4.04
N GLU A 63 -22.14 -16.54 -2.99
CA GLU A 63 -21.60 -17.61 -2.14
C GLU A 63 -21.19 -18.83 -2.98
N GLY A 64 -20.02 -19.40 -2.65
CA GLY A 64 -19.44 -20.53 -3.37
C GLY A 64 -18.52 -20.13 -4.53
N THR A 65 -18.40 -18.84 -4.85
CA THR A 65 -17.34 -18.35 -5.75
C THR A 65 -15.98 -18.53 -5.08
N THR A 66 -15.00 -19.03 -5.82
CA THR A 66 -13.62 -19.24 -5.35
C THR A 66 -12.63 -18.41 -6.17
N GLU A 67 -11.41 -18.28 -5.67
CA GLU A 67 -10.33 -17.55 -6.36
C GLU A 67 -10.08 -18.08 -7.78
N GLY A 68 -10.21 -19.40 -7.98
CA GLY A 68 -10.03 -20.03 -9.29
C GLY A 68 -11.12 -19.69 -10.31
N ASP A 69 -12.24 -19.14 -9.87
CA ASP A 69 -13.33 -18.70 -10.75
C ASP A 69 -13.12 -17.26 -11.25
N LEU A 70 -12.16 -16.53 -10.69
CA LEU A 70 -11.94 -15.11 -10.97
C LEU A 70 -10.98 -14.92 -12.15
N THR A 71 -11.40 -14.07 -13.08
CA THR A 71 -10.57 -13.58 -14.17
C THR A 71 -10.46 -12.06 -14.04
N GLU A 72 -9.23 -11.56 -13.92
CA GLU A 72 -8.96 -10.12 -13.89
C GLU A 72 -9.38 -9.44 -15.19
N VAL A 73 -9.96 -8.25 -15.07
CA VAL A 73 -10.34 -7.42 -16.21
C VAL A 73 -9.14 -6.57 -16.61
N GLU A 74 -8.61 -6.85 -17.79
CA GLU A 74 -7.50 -6.10 -18.38
C GLU A 74 -7.90 -4.69 -18.83
N GLY A 75 -6.92 -3.78 -18.88
CA GLY A 75 -7.10 -2.43 -19.41
C GLY A 75 -7.68 -1.41 -18.42
N ILE A 76 -7.77 -1.77 -17.14
CA ILE A 76 -8.07 -0.82 -16.06
C ILE A 76 -6.76 -0.12 -15.67
N ASP A 77 -6.72 1.19 -15.86
CA ASP A 77 -5.62 2.04 -15.39
C ASP A 77 -6.02 2.70 -14.06
N PRO A 78 -5.45 2.25 -12.92
CA PRO A 78 -5.75 2.84 -11.60
C PRO A 78 -5.24 4.28 -11.46
N ALA A 79 -4.43 4.79 -12.39
CA ALA A 79 -4.02 6.19 -12.41
C ALA A 79 -4.98 7.09 -13.22
N ALA A 80 -5.86 6.51 -14.03
CA ALA A 80 -6.77 7.25 -14.92
C ALA A 80 -8.14 7.59 -14.28
N GLY A 81 -8.44 7.02 -13.11
CA GLY A 81 -9.69 7.28 -12.39
C GLY A 81 -9.75 6.55 -11.05
N ASP A 82 -10.95 6.47 -10.48
CA ASP A 82 -11.16 5.86 -9.15
C ASP A 82 -11.28 4.32 -9.18
N VAL A 83 -11.32 3.71 -10.37
CA VAL A 83 -11.44 2.25 -10.50
C VAL A 83 -10.04 1.62 -10.45
N GLN A 84 -9.79 0.87 -9.39
CA GLN A 84 -8.49 0.27 -9.11
C GLN A 84 -8.33 -1.12 -9.74
N GLY A 85 -9.43 -1.78 -10.07
CA GLY A 85 -9.43 -3.10 -10.70
C GLY A 85 -10.84 -3.70 -10.78
N ALA A 86 -10.97 -4.79 -11.51
CA ALA A 86 -12.19 -5.57 -11.55
C ALA A 86 -11.88 -7.05 -11.87
N VAL A 87 -12.77 -7.92 -11.44
CA VAL A 87 -12.74 -9.36 -11.73
C VAL A 87 -14.08 -9.80 -12.28
N THR A 88 -14.07 -10.88 -13.06
CA THR A 88 -15.27 -11.54 -13.59
C THR A 88 -15.25 -13.03 -13.27
N THR A 89 -16.43 -13.64 -13.22
CA THR A 89 -16.58 -15.08 -13.07
C THR A 89 -17.01 -15.74 -14.38
N SER A 90 -16.75 -17.03 -14.51
CA SER A 90 -17.25 -17.84 -15.65
C SER A 90 -18.78 -17.84 -15.77
N ALA A 91 -19.50 -17.60 -14.68
CA ALA A 91 -20.95 -17.45 -14.63
C ALA A 91 -21.44 -16.04 -15.07
N GLY A 92 -20.53 -15.13 -15.37
CA GLY A 92 -20.83 -13.78 -15.86
C GLY A 92 -21.04 -12.73 -14.76
N ALA A 93 -20.86 -13.07 -13.48
CA ALA A 93 -20.83 -12.08 -12.41
C ALA A 93 -19.53 -11.27 -12.48
N ALA A 94 -19.55 -10.03 -12.00
CA ALA A 94 -18.37 -9.16 -11.94
C ALA A 94 -18.26 -8.52 -10.56
N ALA A 95 -17.04 -8.19 -10.15
CA ALA A 95 -16.79 -7.34 -8.99
C ALA A 95 -15.78 -6.26 -9.33
N VAL A 96 -16.06 -5.02 -8.93
CA VAL A 96 -15.24 -3.85 -9.24
C VAL A 96 -14.74 -3.25 -7.94
N LYS A 97 -13.43 -3.00 -7.86
CA LYS A 97 -12.79 -2.26 -6.79
C LYS A 97 -12.62 -0.81 -7.23
N ALA A 98 -13.19 0.11 -6.46
CA ALA A 98 -12.97 1.54 -6.63
C ALA A 98 -12.45 2.14 -5.32
N ALA A 99 -11.60 3.16 -5.41
CA ALA A 99 -11.11 3.89 -4.24
C ALA A 99 -11.10 5.38 -4.55
N SER A 100 -11.57 6.19 -3.60
CA SER A 100 -11.54 7.64 -3.72
C SER A 100 -11.30 8.29 -2.37
N SER A 101 -10.70 9.48 -2.37
CA SER A 101 -10.34 10.17 -1.14
C SER A 101 -11.56 10.60 -0.34
N GLY A 102 -11.65 10.13 0.90
CA GLY A 102 -12.65 10.56 1.88
C GLY A 102 -12.30 11.89 2.57
N TYR A 103 -13.09 12.26 3.58
CA TYR A 103 -12.96 13.55 4.28
C TYR A 103 -11.60 13.74 4.95
N SER A 104 -10.99 12.67 5.47
CA SER A 104 -9.67 12.70 6.12
C SER A 104 -8.50 12.80 5.12
N GLY A 105 -8.77 12.88 3.81
CA GLY A 105 -7.76 12.74 2.77
C GLY A 105 -7.17 11.32 2.67
N LYS A 106 -7.81 10.35 3.33
CA LYS A 106 -7.53 8.92 3.20
C LYS A 106 -8.63 8.29 2.38
N ASP A 107 -8.26 7.31 1.56
CA ASP A 107 -9.20 6.71 0.64
C ASP A 107 -10.26 5.87 1.36
N VAL A 108 -11.46 5.90 0.80
CA VAL A 108 -12.55 4.96 1.06
C VAL A 108 -12.56 3.99 -0.12
N THR A 109 -12.42 2.70 0.17
CA THR A 109 -12.40 1.66 -0.87
C THR A 109 -13.75 0.97 -0.91
N VAL A 110 -14.31 0.79 -2.11
CA VAL A 110 -15.60 0.16 -2.35
C VAL A 110 -15.42 -1.02 -3.29
N TYR A 111 -16.06 -2.13 -2.95
CA TYR A 111 -16.19 -3.31 -3.79
C TYR A 111 -17.66 -3.44 -4.18
N VAL A 112 -17.95 -3.40 -5.48
CA VAL A 112 -19.32 -3.52 -6.01
C VAL A 112 -19.43 -4.77 -6.86
N ALA A 113 -20.33 -5.67 -6.50
CA ALA A 113 -20.62 -6.86 -7.29
C ALA A 113 -21.83 -6.64 -8.19
N PHE A 114 -21.74 -7.20 -9.39
CA PHE A 114 -22.77 -7.19 -10.42
C PHE A 114 -23.09 -8.62 -10.83
N ASP A 115 -24.37 -8.91 -11.08
CA ASP A 115 -24.78 -10.15 -11.76
C ASP A 115 -24.51 -10.10 -13.26
N ALA A 116 -24.80 -11.21 -13.96
CA ALA A 116 -24.64 -11.31 -15.41
C ALA A 116 -25.52 -10.34 -16.23
N ASN A 117 -26.49 -9.68 -15.60
CA ASN A 117 -27.34 -8.67 -16.23
C ASN A 117 -26.85 -7.23 -15.96
N GLY A 118 -25.76 -7.09 -15.19
CA GLY A 118 -25.25 -5.78 -14.75
C GLY A 118 -26.02 -5.17 -13.58
N THR A 119 -26.82 -5.95 -12.86
CA THR A 119 -27.52 -5.51 -11.66
C THR A 119 -26.58 -5.61 -10.47
N ILE A 120 -26.53 -4.58 -9.63
CA ILE A 120 -25.75 -4.62 -8.39
C ILE A 120 -26.35 -5.67 -7.45
N THR A 121 -25.55 -6.66 -7.06
CA THR A 121 -25.96 -7.73 -6.14
C THR A 121 -25.49 -7.50 -4.72
N ASN A 122 -24.31 -6.90 -4.55
CA ASN A 122 -23.73 -6.64 -3.24
C ASN A 122 -22.73 -5.48 -3.30
N ILE A 123 -22.51 -4.84 -2.15
CA ILE A 123 -21.53 -3.77 -1.96
C ILE A 123 -20.81 -4.02 -0.64
N SER A 124 -19.49 -3.87 -0.63
CA SER A 124 -18.67 -3.83 0.58
C SER A 124 -17.84 -2.55 0.57
N VAL A 125 -17.74 -1.89 1.72
CA VAL A 125 -17.02 -0.62 1.87
C VAL A 125 -15.98 -0.75 2.97
N ASP A 126 -14.72 -0.53 2.63
CA ASP A 126 -13.66 -0.31 3.61
C ASP A 126 -13.52 1.19 3.88
N ALA A 127 -14.10 1.60 5.01
CA ALA A 127 -13.99 2.94 5.58
C ALA A 127 -13.18 2.95 6.89
N SER A 128 -12.35 1.93 7.13
CA SER A 128 -11.55 1.78 8.36
C SER A 128 -10.59 2.95 8.62
N THR A 129 -10.21 3.68 7.57
CA THR A 129 -9.35 4.86 7.62
C THR A 129 -10.09 6.15 8.00
N GLN A 130 -11.43 6.12 8.06
CA GLN A 130 -12.27 7.28 8.36
C GLN A 130 -12.49 7.46 9.86
N THR A 131 -13.00 8.64 10.25
CA THR A 131 -13.29 8.93 11.66
C THR A 131 -14.36 7.96 12.19
N THR A 132 -13.99 7.18 13.21
CA THR A 132 -14.87 6.21 13.87
C THR A 132 -16.17 6.86 14.34
N GLY A 133 -17.31 6.24 14.02
CA GLY A 133 -18.63 6.70 14.42
C GLY A 133 -19.20 7.86 13.58
N ILE A 134 -18.41 8.39 12.63
CA ILE A 134 -18.86 9.37 11.63
C ILE A 134 -18.73 8.76 10.25
N GLY A 135 -17.49 8.68 9.75
CA GLY A 135 -17.20 8.18 8.40
C GLY A 135 -17.15 6.67 8.32
N SER A 136 -16.85 5.97 9.42
CA SER A 136 -16.83 4.49 9.43
C SER A 136 -18.23 3.87 9.23
N LYS A 137 -19.31 4.63 9.46
CA LYS A 137 -20.69 4.14 9.36
C LYS A 137 -21.09 3.68 7.96
N VAL A 138 -20.42 4.20 6.92
CA VAL A 138 -20.69 3.80 5.53
C VAL A 138 -20.27 2.35 5.24
N ALA A 139 -19.54 1.69 6.14
CA ALA A 139 -19.20 0.28 6.07
C ALA A 139 -20.24 -0.64 6.73
N ASP A 140 -21.14 -0.08 7.54
CA ASP A 140 -22.12 -0.82 8.34
C ASP A 140 -23.56 -0.70 7.79
N ASP A 141 -23.78 0.15 6.78
CA ASP A 141 -25.09 0.47 6.16
C ASP A 141 -25.20 -0.19 4.77
#